data_AF-A0A9P9F9A1-F1
#
_entry.id   AF-A0A9P9F9A1-F1
#
_cell.length_a   1.000
_cell.length_b   1.000
_cell.length_c   1.000
_cell.angle_alpha   90.00
_cell.angle_beta   90.00
_cell.angle_gamma   90.00
#
_symmetry.space_group_name_H-M   'P 1'
#
loop_
_entity.id
_entity.type
_entity.pdbx_description
1 polymer ?
#
loop_
_entity_poly.entity_id
_entity_poly.type
_entity_poly.pdbx_seq_one_letter_code
_entity_poly.pdbx_strand_id
1 'polypeptide(L)' 'MGQFDWFSAIGATDEAVAVLNDQPILFTILLIVLVPEQRKAMQDKKDKKAAAKKGKK' A
#
# COMPACT_ATOMS: atom_id res chain seq x y z
N MET A 1 -5.86 -21.00 4.64
CA MET A 1 -6.44 -19.83 3.96
C MET A 1 -5.28 -18.98 3.50
N GLY A 2 -5.21 -18.70 2.21
CA GLY A 2 -4.30 -17.74 1.63
C GLY A 2 -4.62 -16.32 2.10
N GLN A 3 -3.63 -15.43 2.00
CA GLN A 3 -3.73 -14.03 2.41
C GLN A 3 -4.87 -13.29 1.68
N PHE A 4 -5.17 -13.70 0.44
CA PHE A 4 -6.14 -13.05 -0.42
C PHE A 4 -7.45 -13.84 -0.59
N ASP A 5 -7.71 -14.88 0.19
CA ASP A 5 -8.94 -15.69 0.06
C ASP A 5 -10.23 -14.88 0.28
N TRP A 6 -10.15 -13.78 1.04
CA TRP A 6 -11.28 -12.87 1.23
C TRP A 6 -11.62 -12.07 -0.04
N PHE A 7 -10.76 -12.06 -1.06
CA PHE A 7 -11.06 -11.42 -2.35
C PHE A 7 -12.22 -12.13 -3.07
N SER A 8 -12.43 -13.42 -2.82
CA SER A 8 -13.63 -14.13 -3.33
C SER A 8 -14.92 -13.49 -2.79
N ALA A 9 -14.91 -12.95 -1.57
CA ALA A 9 -16.08 -12.29 -0.97
C ALA A 9 -16.43 -10.94 -1.63
N ILE A 10 -15.49 -10.35 -2.37
CA ILE A 10 -15.71 -9.12 -3.16
C ILE A 10 -15.85 -9.42 -4.67
N GLY A 11 -16.01 -10.69 -5.03
CA GLY A 11 -16.27 -11.13 -6.41
C GLY A 11 -15.04 -11.44 -7.25
N ALA A 12 -13.87 -11.65 -6.64
CA ALA A 12 -12.71 -12.15 -7.37
C ALA A 12 -12.91 -13.62 -7.78
N THR A 13 -12.43 -13.98 -8.96
CA THR A 13 -12.43 -15.37 -9.42
C THR A 13 -11.41 -16.20 -8.63
N ASP A 14 -11.63 -17.50 -8.54
CA ASP A 14 -10.69 -18.41 -7.87
C ASP A 14 -9.29 -18.36 -8.49
N GLU A 15 -9.21 -18.18 -9.81
CA GLU A 15 -7.93 -18.00 -10.52
C GLU A 15 -7.22 -16.70 -10.09
N ALA A 16 -7.96 -15.59 -9.95
CA ALA A 16 -7.38 -14.33 -9.48
C ALA A 16 -6.87 -14.45 -8.03
N VAL A 17 -7.64 -15.12 -7.16
CA VAL A 17 -7.23 -15.38 -5.77
C VAL A 17 -6.01 -16.29 -5.72
N ALA A 18 -5.94 -17.33 -6.56
CA ALA A 18 -4.79 -18.21 -6.66
C ALA A 18 -3.52 -17.45 -7.12
N VAL A 19 -3.61 -16.62 -8.17
CA VAL A 19 -2.49 -15.81 -8.66
C VAL A 19 -2.01 -14.81 -7.60
N LEU A 20 -2.92 -14.15 -6.89
CA LEU A 20 -2.57 -13.22 -5.81
C LEU A 20 -1.87 -13.92 -4.64
N ASN A 21 -2.33 -15.11 -4.27
CA ASN A 21 -1.74 -15.92 -3.20
C ASN A 21 -0.40 -16.57 -3.61
N ASP A 22 -0.22 -16.92 -4.87
CA ASP A 22 1.03 -17.46 -5.41
C ASP A 22 2.11 -16.37 -5.51
N GLN A 23 1.70 -15.12 -5.80
CA GLN A 23 2.61 -14.00 -6.03
C GLN A 23 2.24 -12.73 -5.22
N PRO A 24 2.24 -12.80 -3.87
CA PRO A 24 1.84 -11.69 -2.99
C PRO A 24 2.73 -10.44 -3.15
N ILE A 25 4.00 -10.64 -3.53
CA ILE A 25 4.96 -9.56 -3.73
C ILE A 25 4.60 -8.74 -4.97
N LEU A 26 4.18 -9.37 -6.06
CA LEU A 26 3.79 -8.68 -7.29
C LEU A 26 2.57 -7.78 -7.07
N PHE A 27 1.57 -8.24 -6.33
CA PHE A 27 0.44 -7.42 -5.91
C PHE A 27 0.87 -6.20 -5.08
N THR A 28 1.80 -6.40 -4.14
CA THR A 28 2.34 -5.31 -3.31
C THR A 28 3.11 -4.28 -4.15
N ILE A 29 3.90 -4.72 -5.13
CA ILE A 29 4.62 -3.85 -6.06
C ILE A 29 3.62 -3.04 -6.90
N LEU A 30 2.58 -3.68 -7.44
CA LEU A 30 1.50 -3.00 -8.16
C LEU A 30 0.86 -1.89 -7.32
N LEU A 31 0.54 -2.16 -6.05
CA LEU A 31 0.03 -1.13 -5.14
C LEU A 31 1.04 0.01 -4.94
N ILE A 32 2.33 -0.28 -4.73
CA ILE A 32 3.37 0.76 -4.58
C ILE A 32 3.48 1.64 -5.82
N VAL A 33 3.38 1.04 -7.02
CA VAL A 33 3.45 1.74 -8.32
C VAL A 33 2.16 2.51 -8.63
N LEU A 34 1.01 2.09 -8.13
CA LEU A 34 -0.27 2.80 -8.31
C LEU A 34 -0.52 3.89 -7.26
N VAL A 35 0.12 3.78 -6.09
CA VAL A 35 0.00 4.73 -4.97
C VAL A 35 1.02 5.91 -4.97
N PRO A 36 1.93 6.17 -5.94
CA PRO A 36 2.94 7.22 -5.81
C PRO A 36 2.35 8.64 -5.71
N GLU A 37 1.07 8.84 -6.01
CA GLU A 37 0.30 10.04 -5.64
C GLU A 37 0.34 10.35 -4.12
N GLN A 38 0.59 9.36 -3.25
CA GLN A 38 0.63 9.53 -1.78
C GLN A 38 2.01 9.95 -1.24
N ARG A 39 3.09 9.85 -2.02
CA ARG A 39 4.44 10.24 -1.55
C ARG A 39 4.55 11.76 -1.34
N LYS A 40 3.76 12.55 -2.07
CA LYS A 40 3.62 13.99 -1.82
C LYS A 40 2.95 14.26 -0.46
N ALA A 41 1.92 13.50 -0.10
CA ALA A 41 1.17 13.68 1.15
C ALA A 41 1.94 13.24 2.41
N MET A 42 2.82 12.23 2.31
CA MET A 42 3.65 11.81 3.45
C MET A 42 4.86 12.72 3.69
N GLN A 43 5.39 13.37 2.65
CA GLN A 43 6.48 14.34 2.79
C GLN A 43 6.00 15.56 3.60
N ASP A 44 4.82 16.10 3.28
CA ASP A 44 4.20 17.24 3.96
C ASP A 44 4.05 17.06 5.47
N LYS A 45 3.68 15.84 5.93
CA LYS A 45 3.59 15.53 7.36
C LYS A 45 4.96 15.43 8.04
N LYS A 46 5.99 14.98 7.31
CA LYS A 46 7.36 14.85 7.81
C LYS A 46 8.03 16.22 7.91
N ASP A 47 7.82 17.08 6.92
CA ASP A 47 8.38 18.43 6.86
C ASP A 47 7.76 19.35 7.93
N LYS A 48 6.44 19.28 8.17
CA LYS A 48 5.79 20.01 9.27
C LYS A 48 6.31 19.61 10.66
N LYS A 49 6.59 18.32 10.88
CA LYS A 49 7.19 17.84 12.14
C LYS A 49 8.65 18.27 12.30
N ALA A 50 9.42 18.34 11.21
CA ALA A 50 10.79 18.82 11.23
C ALA A 50 10.87 20.33 11.53
N ALA A 51 9.97 21.13 10.94
CA ALA A 51 9.88 22.57 11.20
C ALA A 51 9.52 22.88 12.67
N ALA A 52 8.55 22.17 13.25
CA ALA A 52 8.16 22.33 14.66
C ALA A 52 9.30 22.02 15.65
N LYS A 53 10.24 21.15 15.27
CA LYS A 53 11.39 20.78 16.12
C LYS A 53 12.55 21.78 16.05
N LYS A 54 12.61 22.59 14.99
CA LYS A 54 13.71 23.54 14.73
C LYS A 54 13.47 24.91 15.37
N GLY A 55 12.21 25.30 15.59
CA GLY A 55 11.84 26.56 16.26
C GLY A 55 11.82 26.52 17.79
N LYS A 56 12.22 25.40 18.42
CA LYS A 56 12.25 25.21 19.88
C LYS A 56 13.68 25.10 20.44
N LYS A 57 14.69 25.44 19.64
CA LYS A 57 16.09 25.59 20.05
C LYS A 57 16.45 27.07 20.10
#